data_AF-A0A6L7GC70-F1
#
_entry.id   AF-A0A6L7GC70-F1
#
_cell.length_a   1.000
_cell.length_b   1.000
_cell.length_c   1.000
_cell.angle_alpha   90.00
_cell.angle_beta   90.00
_cell.angle_gamma   90.00
#
_symmetry.space_group_name_H-M   'P 1'
#
loop_
_entity.id
_entity.type
_entity.pdbx_description
1 polymer ?
#
loop_
_entity_poly.entity_id
_entity_poly.type
_entity_poly.pdbx_seq_one_letter_code
_entity_poly.pdbx_strand_id
1 'polypeptide(L)'
;MTQLARTPASIRRLFRMVDLAPTPHADILVMGLGLWQVQRGRQLAPHENDIVAHWPAQLRDSSFIARPQPAHPQQTGPDHKRHQDYGFDTIGPRAAALIGGQGTLCAMADRRLAVRLRHLLAMVLERGEAAVVEFSDRGRNFEILGAPVTAGNGDPAIFCTISCDFVQARG
;
A
#
# COMPACT_ATOMS: atom_id res chain seq x y z
N MET A 1 2.05 -27.53 29.92
CA MET A 1 1.54 -27.52 28.52
C MET A 1 0.64 -26.31 28.36
N THR A 2 1.09 -25.27 27.65
CA THR A 2 0.40 -23.98 27.56
C THR A 2 -0.74 -24.02 26.54
N GLN A 3 -1.91 -23.49 26.92
CA GLN A 3 -3.19 -23.57 26.20
C GLN A 3 -3.22 -22.95 24.78
N LEU A 4 -2.15 -22.27 24.36
CA LEU A 4 -2.00 -21.66 23.02
C LEU A 4 -1.96 -22.65 21.85
N ALA A 5 -1.64 -23.93 22.10
CA ALA A 5 -1.60 -24.95 21.05
C ALA A 5 -2.98 -25.42 20.56
N ARG A 6 -4.07 -25.10 21.30
CA ARG A 6 -5.44 -25.51 20.98
C ARG A 6 -6.27 -24.43 20.29
N THR A 7 -5.69 -23.28 20.03
CA THR A 7 -6.38 -22.15 19.42
C THR A 7 -6.68 -22.44 17.94
N PRO A 8 -7.96 -22.37 17.49
CA PRO A 8 -8.32 -22.49 16.07
C PRO A 8 -7.51 -21.53 15.19
N ALA A 9 -7.19 -21.94 13.96
CA ALA A 9 -6.35 -21.14 13.06
C ALA A 9 -6.88 -19.70 12.86
N SER A 10 -8.20 -19.52 12.88
CA SER A 10 -8.87 -18.21 12.81
C SER A 10 -8.51 -17.28 13.97
N ILE A 11 -8.43 -17.80 15.20
CA ILE A 11 -8.07 -17.00 16.38
C ILE A 11 -6.56 -16.76 16.43
N ARG A 12 -5.72 -17.71 16.00
CA ARG A 12 -4.27 -17.46 15.81
C ARG A 12 -4.00 -16.39 14.77
N ARG A 13 -4.85 -16.28 13.74
CA ARG A 13 -4.77 -15.22 12.72
C ARG A 13 -5.07 -13.85 13.32
N LEU A 14 -6.04 -13.74 14.21
CA LEU A 14 -6.33 -12.50 14.96
C LEU A 14 -5.14 -12.05 15.81
N PHE A 15 -4.46 -12.97 16.52
CA PHE A 15 -3.26 -12.60 17.29
C PHE A 15 -2.05 -12.23 16.40
N ARG A 16 -1.87 -12.86 15.23
CA ARG A 16 -0.83 -12.44 14.27
C ARG A 16 -1.11 -11.09 13.60
N MET A 17 -2.39 -10.73 13.39
CA MET A 17 -2.78 -9.43 12.84
C MET A 17 -2.50 -8.29 13.84
N VAL A 18 -2.65 -8.55 15.14
CA VAL A 18 -2.38 -7.55 16.19
C VAL A 18 -0.87 -7.21 16.30
N ASP A 19 0.02 -8.17 16.06
CA ASP A 19 1.48 -7.98 16.18
C ASP A 19 2.15 -7.30 14.97
N LEU A 20 1.41 -6.96 13.91
CA LEU A 20 1.96 -6.37 12.68
C LEU A 20 1.20 -5.10 12.23
N ALA A 21 0.55 -4.41 13.17
CA ALA A 21 -0.08 -3.14 12.88
C ALA A 21 0.96 -2.18 12.27
N PRO A 22 0.67 -1.52 11.13
CA PRO A 22 1.60 -0.57 10.54
C PRO A 22 1.87 0.56 11.54
N THR A 23 3.14 0.83 11.82
CA THR A 23 3.60 1.93 12.67
C THR A 23 4.39 2.93 11.83
N PRO A 24 3.70 3.75 11.02
CA PRO A 24 4.40 4.73 10.22
C PRO A 24 5.08 5.80 11.09
N HIS A 25 6.22 6.30 10.64
CA HIS A 25 6.99 7.36 11.27
C HIS A 25 6.60 8.74 10.73
N ALA A 26 6.39 8.86 9.42
CA ALA A 26 6.02 10.14 8.81
C ALA A 26 4.58 10.53 9.20
N ASP A 27 4.42 11.75 9.72
CA ASP A 27 3.12 12.30 10.17
C ASP A 27 2.01 12.16 9.12
N ILE A 28 2.38 12.33 7.84
CA ILE A 28 1.44 12.22 6.72
C ILE A 28 0.90 10.79 6.54
N LEU A 29 1.73 9.77 6.80
CA LEU A 29 1.32 8.36 6.77
C LEU A 29 0.55 7.98 8.04
N VAL A 30 0.93 8.51 9.20
CA VAL A 30 0.17 8.35 10.46
C VAL A 30 -1.25 8.87 10.28
N MET A 31 -1.40 10.08 9.72
CA MET A 31 -2.70 10.67 9.41
C MET A 31 -3.48 9.81 8.40
N GLY A 32 -2.83 9.35 7.32
CA GLY A 32 -3.48 8.50 6.32
C GLY A 32 -3.96 7.17 6.86
N LEU A 33 -3.17 6.52 7.71
CA LEU A 33 -3.57 5.29 8.38
C LEU A 33 -4.77 5.51 9.30
N GLY A 34 -4.75 6.58 10.10
CA GLY A 34 -5.86 6.92 11.00
C GLY A 34 -7.16 7.19 10.24
N LEU A 35 -7.11 7.97 9.15
CA LEU A 35 -8.27 8.24 8.30
C LEU A 35 -8.81 6.96 7.66
N TRP A 36 -7.93 6.11 7.14
CA TRP A 36 -8.33 4.82 6.59
C TRP A 36 -9.01 3.93 7.63
N GLN A 37 -8.47 3.84 8.85
CA GLN A 37 -9.07 3.05 9.94
C GLN A 37 -10.47 3.55 10.31
N VAL A 38 -10.64 4.87 10.45
CA VAL A 38 -11.93 5.50 10.74
C VAL A 38 -12.94 5.21 9.64
N GLN A 39 -12.55 5.39 8.38
CA GLN A 39 -13.45 5.24 7.24
C GLN A 39 -13.80 3.78 6.94
N ARG A 40 -12.83 2.87 7.13
CA ARG A 40 -13.07 1.43 7.05
C ARG A 40 -14.14 1.01 8.06
N GLY A 41 -14.07 1.50 9.30
CA GLY A 41 -14.99 1.12 10.36
C GLY A 41 -15.08 -0.41 10.53
N ARG A 42 -16.24 -0.99 10.22
CA ARG A 42 -16.46 -2.45 10.24
C ARG A 42 -16.37 -3.13 8.87
N GLN A 43 -16.09 -2.37 7.81
CA GLN A 43 -15.99 -2.88 6.46
C GLN A 43 -14.63 -3.54 6.20
N LEU A 44 -14.52 -4.34 5.14
CA LEU A 44 -13.25 -4.92 4.73
C LEU A 44 -12.30 -3.83 4.22
N ALA A 45 -12.81 -2.92 3.40
CA ALA A 45 -12.09 -1.80 2.84
C ALA A 45 -13.07 -0.63 2.58
N PRO A 46 -12.65 0.63 2.77
CA PRO A 46 -13.43 1.79 2.36
C PRO A 46 -13.44 1.94 0.83
N HIS A 47 -14.40 2.71 0.32
CA HIS A 47 -14.48 2.99 -1.11
C HIS A 47 -13.45 4.06 -1.53
N GLU A 48 -12.89 3.97 -2.75
CA GLU A 48 -11.83 4.88 -3.19
C GLU A 48 -12.32 6.34 -3.39
N ASN A 49 -13.52 6.53 -3.95
CA ASN A 49 -14.14 7.86 -4.12
C ASN A 49 -14.29 8.60 -2.79
N ASP A 50 -14.58 7.83 -1.75
CA ASP A 50 -14.77 8.26 -0.38
C ASP A 50 -13.47 8.82 0.21
N ILE A 51 -12.33 8.28 -0.21
CA ILE A 51 -10.99 8.78 0.12
C ILE A 51 -10.67 10.04 -0.69
N VAL A 52 -10.85 9.99 -2.01
CA VAL A 52 -10.51 11.10 -2.91
C VAL A 52 -11.31 12.36 -2.60
N ALA A 53 -12.58 12.21 -2.17
CA ALA A 53 -13.47 13.33 -1.88
C ALA A 53 -13.24 13.95 -0.49
N HIS A 54 -12.98 13.14 0.53
CA HIS A 54 -13.02 13.61 1.93
C HIS A 54 -11.65 13.79 2.58
N TRP A 55 -10.57 13.29 1.97
CA TRP A 55 -9.26 13.34 2.59
C TRP A 55 -8.56 14.70 2.38
N PRO A 56 -7.75 15.15 3.36
CA PRO A 56 -7.02 16.41 3.28
C PRO A 56 -6.18 16.51 2.00
N ALA A 57 -6.14 17.70 1.40
CA ALA A 57 -5.38 17.95 0.18
C ALA A 57 -3.90 17.58 0.30
N GLN A 58 -3.29 17.84 1.46
CA GLN A 58 -1.89 17.50 1.75
C GLN A 58 -1.62 15.99 1.66
N LEU A 59 -2.57 15.16 2.09
CA LEU A 59 -2.47 13.71 2.01
C LEU A 59 -2.64 13.24 0.57
N ARG A 60 -3.64 13.77 -0.13
CA ARG A 60 -3.90 13.48 -1.54
C ARG A 60 -2.72 13.87 -2.44
N ASP A 61 -2.01 14.95 -2.12
CA ASP A 61 -0.82 15.41 -2.85
C ASP A 61 0.26 14.32 -2.99
N SER A 62 0.45 13.53 -1.92
CA SER A 62 1.47 12.48 -1.85
C SER A 62 0.92 11.08 -2.09
N SER A 63 -0.28 10.96 -2.68
CA SER A 63 -0.99 9.69 -2.79
C SER A 63 -1.33 9.27 -4.21
N PHE A 64 -1.53 7.96 -4.38
CA PHE A 64 -1.94 7.32 -5.62
C PHE A 64 -2.81 6.09 -5.33
N ILE A 65 -3.56 5.64 -6.33
CA ILE A 65 -4.32 4.39 -6.26
C ILE A 65 -3.66 3.38 -7.17
N ALA A 66 -3.41 2.18 -6.66
CA ALA A 66 -2.91 1.06 -7.42
C ALA A 66 -3.99 -0.01 -7.60
N ARG A 67 -4.04 -0.61 -8.78
CA ARG A 67 -4.97 -1.67 -9.14
C ARG A 67 -4.21 -2.85 -9.73
N PRO A 68 -4.50 -4.10 -9.28
CA PRO A 68 -3.91 -5.28 -9.89
C PRO A 68 -4.31 -5.34 -11.36
N GLN A 69 -3.34 -5.51 -12.26
CA GLN A 69 -3.63 -5.77 -13.66
C GLN A 69 -4.10 -7.22 -13.82
N PRO A 70 -5.03 -7.50 -14.75
CA PRO A 70 -5.37 -8.86 -15.09
C PRO A 70 -4.11 -9.58 -15.56
N ALA A 71 -3.87 -10.77 -15.02
CA ALA A 71 -2.74 -11.58 -15.43
C ALA A 71 -2.82 -11.84 -16.94
N HIS A 72 -1.70 -11.67 -17.65
CA HIS A 72 -1.66 -11.97 -19.07
C HIS A 72 -2.00 -13.47 -19.26
N PRO A 73 -2.79 -13.87 -20.28
CA PRO A 73 -3.22 -15.27 -20.46
C PRO A 73 -2.09 -16.31 -20.52
N GLN A 74 -0.86 -15.88 -20.81
CA GLN A 74 0.34 -16.70 -20.88
C GLN A 74 1.11 -16.82 -19.56
N GLN A 75 0.70 -16.09 -18.51
CA GLN A 75 1.28 -16.16 -17.16
C GLN A 75 0.42 -17.02 -16.24
N THR A 76 0.23 -18.28 -16.61
CA THR A 76 -0.44 -19.30 -15.81
C THR A 76 0.60 -20.21 -15.17
N GLY A 77 0.97 -19.92 -13.93
CA GLY A 77 1.89 -20.71 -13.13
C GLY A 77 1.80 -20.37 -11.65
N PRO A 78 2.31 -21.21 -10.73
CA PRO A 78 2.23 -20.97 -9.28
C PRO A 78 2.86 -19.63 -8.85
N ASP A 79 3.79 -19.09 -9.64
CA ASP A 79 4.44 -17.79 -9.41
C ASP A 79 3.72 -16.57 -10.00
N HIS A 80 2.56 -16.72 -10.66
CA HIS A 80 1.84 -15.61 -11.28
C HIS A 80 1.55 -14.45 -10.31
N LYS A 81 1.29 -14.73 -9.03
CA LYS A 81 1.10 -13.70 -7.98
C LYS A 81 2.36 -12.90 -7.67
N ARG A 82 3.56 -13.49 -7.85
CA ARG A 82 4.85 -12.78 -7.70
C ARG A 82 5.16 -11.86 -8.87
N HIS A 83 4.57 -12.14 -10.03
CA HIS A 83 4.71 -11.35 -11.26
C HIS A 83 3.50 -10.47 -11.55
N GLN A 84 2.54 -10.37 -10.63
CA GLN A 84 1.38 -9.51 -10.81
C GLN A 84 1.84 -8.07 -10.96
N ASP A 85 1.51 -7.48 -12.11
CA ASP A 85 1.73 -6.08 -12.35
C ASP A 85 0.57 -5.26 -11.81
N TYR A 86 0.82 -3.99 -11.55
CA TYR A 86 -0.17 -3.07 -11.03
C TYR A 86 -0.20 -1.82 -11.90
N GLY A 87 -1.40 -1.41 -12.29
CA GLY A 87 -1.64 -0.08 -12.82
C GLY A 87 -1.75 0.89 -11.65
N PHE A 88 -1.35 2.13 -11.84
CA PHE A 88 -1.48 3.16 -10.83
C PHE A 88 -1.89 4.50 -11.43
N ASP A 89 -2.72 5.21 -10.68
CA ASP A 89 -3.17 6.57 -10.97
C ASP A 89 -2.79 7.48 -9.81
N THR A 90 -2.00 8.52 -10.08
CA THR A 90 -1.62 9.50 -9.06
C THR A 90 -2.76 10.46 -8.79
N ILE A 91 -2.99 10.75 -7.50
CA ILE A 91 -4.02 11.71 -7.08
C ILE A 91 -3.43 13.13 -7.04
N GLY A 92 -2.16 13.25 -6.66
CA GLY A 92 -1.51 14.53 -6.40
C GLY A 92 -0.17 14.72 -7.11
N PRO A 93 0.25 15.98 -7.29
CA PRO A 93 1.47 16.30 -8.02
C PRO A 93 2.74 15.79 -7.34
N ARG A 94 2.82 15.72 -6.00
CA ARG A 94 3.99 15.15 -5.33
C ARG A 94 4.14 13.66 -5.59
N ALA A 95 3.04 12.90 -5.59
CA ALA A 95 3.06 11.50 -5.98
C ALA A 95 3.49 11.35 -7.45
N ALA A 96 2.92 12.15 -8.35
CA ALA A 96 3.28 12.16 -9.77
C ALA A 96 4.78 12.40 -10.00
N ALA A 97 5.38 13.35 -9.26
CA ALA A 97 6.81 13.63 -9.33
C ALA A 97 7.69 12.46 -8.83
N LEU A 98 7.21 11.69 -7.84
CA LEU A 98 7.95 10.57 -7.26
C LEU A 98 7.86 9.29 -8.11
N ILE A 99 6.69 8.99 -8.67
CA ILE A 99 6.44 7.70 -9.36
C ILE A 99 6.22 7.81 -10.87
N GLY A 100 6.19 9.02 -11.43
CA GLY A 100 6.13 9.25 -12.87
C GLY A 100 4.71 9.43 -13.46
N GLY A 101 3.75 9.92 -12.66
CA GLY A 101 2.38 10.20 -13.13
C GLY A 101 1.46 8.99 -13.07
N GLN A 102 0.91 8.55 -14.20
CA GLN A 102 0.04 7.37 -14.32
C GLN A 102 0.71 6.31 -15.19
N GLY A 103 0.45 5.03 -14.94
CA GLY A 103 1.04 3.95 -15.72
C GLY A 103 1.00 2.59 -15.03
N THR A 104 1.96 1.73 -15.36
CA THR A 104 2.13 0.43 -14.70
C THR A 104 3.47 0.33 -13.99
N LEU A 105 3.54 -0.45 -12.91
CA LEU A 105 4.79 -0.63 -12.17
C LEU A 105 5.88 -1.24 -13.05
N CYS A 106 5.55 -2.07 -14.05
CA CYS A 106 6.52 -2.54 -15.06
C CYS A 106 7.12 -1.45 -15.94
N ALA A 107 6.37 -0.37 -16.22
CA ALA A 107 6.83 0.73 -17.05
C ALA A 107 7.55 1.84 -16.25
N MET A 108 7.59 1.76 -14.92
CA MET A 108 8.26 2.76 -14.09
C MET A 108 9.76 2.87 -14.39
N ALA A 109 10.24 4.11 -14.49
CA ALA A 109 11.66 4.40 -14.68
C ALA A 109 12.52 3.89 -13.51
N ASP A 110 12.03 4.04 -12.27
CA ASP A 110 12.70 3.52 -11.08
C ASP A 110 12.31 2.06 -10.83
N ARG A 111 13.12 1.14 -11.35
CA ARG A 111 12.91 -0.30 -11.19
C ARG A 111 12.98 -0.77 -9.75
N ARG A 112 13.77 -0.12 -8.89
CA ARG A 112 13.91 -0.53 -7.47
C ARG A 112 12.65 -0.18 -6.70
N LEU A 113 12.17 1.06 -6.87
CA LEU A 113 10.91 1.51 -6.31
C LEU A 113 9.75 0.64 -6.80
N ALA A 114 9.69 0.33 -8.10
CA ALA A 114 8.65 -0.53 -8.66
C ALA A 114 8.60 -1.93 -8.01
N VAL A 115 9.76 -2.55 -7.77
CA VAL A 115 9.83 -3.86 -7.09
C VAL A 115 9.33 -3.77 -5.65
N ARG A 116 9.72 -2.72 -4.92
CA ARG A 116 9.26 -2.50 -3.53
C ARG A 116 7.76 -2.27 -3.47
N LEU A 117 7.23 -1.46 -4.39
CA LEU A 117 5.79 -1.24 -4.53
C LEU A 117 5.06 -2.55 -4.83
N ARG A 118 5.47 -3.34 -5.83
CA ARG A 118 4.83 -4.64 -6.10
C ARG A 118 4.76 -5.54 -4.86
N HIS A 119 5.84 -5.57 -4.08
CA HIS A 119 5.88 -6.34 -2.85
C HIS A 119 4.89 -5.82 -1.80
N LEU A 120 4.88 -4.50 -1.55
CA LEU A 120 3.90 -3.86 -0.66
C LEU A 120 2.47 -4.18 -1.09
N LEU A 121 2.14 -3.96 -2.36
CA LEU A 121 0.79 -4.13 -2.89
C LEU A 121 0.33 -5.59 -2.78
N ALA A 122 1.21 -6.54 -3.09
CA ALA A 122 0.93 -7.95 -2.91
C ALA A 122 0.63 -8.30 -1.44
N MET A 123 1.42 -7.76 -0.50
CA MET A 123 1.17 -7.97 0.93
C MET A 123 -0.18 -7.39 1.38
N VAL A 124 -0.53 -6.20 0.91
CA VAL A 124 -1.80 -5.54 1.26
C VAL A 124 -2.99 -6.34 0.74
N LEU A 125 -2.95 -6.83 -0.51
CA LEU A 125 -4.02 -7.65 -1.06
C LEU A 125 -4.12 -9.03 -0.41
N GLU A 126 -2.99 -9.67 -0.13
CA GLU A 126 -2.98 -11.00 0.50
C GLU A 126 -3.56 -10.95 1.92
N ARG A 127 -3.27 -9.87 2.65
CA ARG A 127 -3.69 -9.72 4.05
C ARG A 127 -5.06 -9.06 4.19
N GLY A 128 -5.44 -8.20 3.26
CA GLY A 128 -6.62 -7.34 3.39
C GLY A 128 -6.47 -6.29 4.49
N GLU A 129 -5.22 -5.88 4.77
CA GLU A 129 -4.88 -4.92 5.82
C GLU A 129 -3.86 -3.91 5.33
N ALA A 130 -3.83 -2.74 5.96
CA ALA A 130 -2.82 -1.74 5.67
C ALA A 130 -1.41 -2.23 6.05
N ALA A 131 -0.42 -1.86 5.27
CA ALA A 131 0.98 -2.19 5.49
C ALA A 131 1.86 -0.97 5.22
N VAL A 132 2.98 -0.88 5.95
CA VAL A 132 4.00 0.15 5.76
C VAL A 132 5.31 -0.53 5.36
N VAL A 133 6.03 0.07 4.41
CA VAL A 133 7.39 -0.33 4.05
C VAL A 133 8.31 0.88 4.07
N GLU A 134 9.52 0.63 4.58
CA GLU A 134 10.59 1.61 4.64
C GLU A 134 11.80 1.10 3.88
N PHE A 135 12.46 2.01 3.15
CA PHE A 135 13.74 1.71 2.51
C PHE A 135 14.48 2.98 2.14
N SER A 136 15.80 2.88 2.05
CA SER A 136 16.65 3.96 1.55
C SER A 136 17.09 3.67 0.11
N ASP A 137 17.07 4.68 -0.75
CA ASP A 137 17.67 4.62 -2.08
C ASP A 137 18.27 5.97 -2.48
N ARG A 138 19.53 5.96 -2.94
CA ARG A 138 20.26 7.15 -3.41
C ARG A 138 20.25 8.34 -2.43
N GLY A 139 20.44 8.07 -1.14
CA GLY A 139 20.46 9.11 -0.11
C GLY A 139 19.07 9.69 0.23
N ARG A 140 17.99 9.03 -0.20
CA ARG A 140 16.62 9.34 0.20
C ARG A 140 16.07 8.19 1.03
N ASN A 141 15.33 8.50 2.09
CA ASN A 141 14.54 7.55 2.85
C ASN A 141 13.10 7.64 2.36
N PHE A 142 12.57 6.49 1.96
CA PHE A 142 11.19 6.33 1.56
C PHE A 142 10.44 5.60 2.65
N GLU A 143 9.24 6.09 2.90
CA GLU A 143 8.26 5.41 3.72
C GLU A 143 6.95 5.38 2.93
N ILE A 144 6.36 4.20 2.79
CA ILE A 144 5.17 4.01 1.96
C ILE A 144 4.12 3.25 2.74
N LEU A 145 2.96 3.86 2.91
CA LEU A 145 1.74 3.21 3.39
C LEU A 145 0.95 2.71 2.19
N GLY A 146 0.53 1.45 2.22
CA GLY A 146 -0.49 0.89 1.34
C GLY A 146 -1.68 0.42 2.17
N ALA A 147 -2.90 0.76 1.77
CA ALA A 147 -4.12 0.39 2.46
C ALA A 147 -5.19 -0.08 1.45
N PRO A 148 -5.90 -1.19 1.72
CA PRO A 148 -6.86 -1.73 0.77
C PRO A 148 -8.06 -0.80 0.67
N VAL A 149 -8.57 -0.64 -0.55
CA VAL A 149 -9.76 0.14 -0.89
C VAL A 149 -10.58 -0.62 -1.94
N THR A 150 -11.84 -0.26 -2.09
CA THR A 150 -12.68 -0.79 -3.18
C THR A 150 -12.78 0.26 -4.28
N ALA A 151 -12.47 -0.15 -5.51
CA ALA A 151 -12.59 0.72 -6.67
C ALA A 151 -14.06 1.00 -7.03
N GLY A 152 -14.32 2.03 -7.84
CA GLY A 152 -15.68 2.41 -8.26
C GLY A 152 -16.49 1.30 -8.95
N ASN A 153 -15.82 0.30 -9.52
CA ASN A 153 -16.42 -0.88 -10.15
C ASN A 153 -16.57 -2.09 -9.19
N GLY A 154 -16.19 -1.95 -7.92
CA GLY A 154 -16.20 -3.03 -6.93
C GLY A 154 -14.91 -3.85 -6.86
N ASP A 155 -13.95 -3.63 -7.76
CA ASP A 155 -12.70 -4.38 -7.78
C ASP A 155 -11.78 -4.00 -6.61
N PRO A 156 -10.90 -4.93 -6.17
CA PRO A 156 -9.89 -4.60 -5.18
C PRO A 156 -8.90 -3.56 -5.73
N ALA A 157 -8.69 -2.52 -4.96
CA ALA A 157 -7.68 -1.49 -5.21
C ALA A 157 -6.91 -1.20 -3.92
N ILE A 158 -5.85 -0.41 -4.05
CA ILE A 158 -4.97 -0.10 -2.93
C ILE A 158 -4.68 1.39 -2.99
N PHE A 159 -5.06 2.10 -1.94
CA PHE A 159 -4.64 3.46 -1.74
C PHE A 159 -3.22 3.47 -1.17
N CYS A 160 -2.36 4.30 -1.72
CA CYS A 160 -0.98 4.41 -1.29
C CYS A 160 -0.59 5.86 -1.03
N THR A 161 0.18 6.10 0.04
CA THR A 161 0.80 7.40 0.36
C THR A 161 2.30 7.21 0.52
N ILE A 162 3.09 8.10 -0.08
CA ILE A 162 4.55 8.06 -0.02
C ILE A 162 5.07 9.29 0.72
N SER A 163 5.89 9.07 1.74
CA SER A 163 6.82 10.07 2.27
C SER A 163 8.22 9.81 1.73
N CYS A 164 8.96 10.89 1.50
CA CYS A 164 10.33 10.83 1.01
C CYS A 164 11.13 11.98 1.63
N ASP A 165 12.14 11.64 2.42
CA ASP A 165 13.02 12.56 3.11
C ASP A 165 14.47 12.37 2.66
N PHE A 166 15.26 13.43 2.67
CA PHE A 166 16.69 13.33 2.39
C PHE A 166 17.43 12.81 3.63
N VAL A 167 18.34 11.86 3.43
CA VAL A 167 19.28 11.45 4.47
C VAL A 167 20.24 12.60 4.70
N GLN A 168 20.10 13.31 5.81
CA GLN A 168 21.15 14.22 6.25
C GLN A 168 22.40 13.38 6.51
N ALA A 169 23.43 13.56 5.69
CA ALA A 169 24.74 13.03 5.99
C ALA A 169 25.15 13.62 7.34
N ARG A 170 25.24 12.77 8.37
CA ARG A 170 25.86 13.16 9.64
C ARG A 170 27.31 13.52 9.32
N GLY A 171 27.61 14.82 9.29
CA GLY A 171 28.96 15.37 9.20
C GLY A 171 29.74 15.16 10.48
#